data_AF-A0A075IEZ3-F1
#
_entry.id   AF-A0A075IEZ3-F1
#
_cell.length_a   1.000
_cell.length_b   1.000
_cell.length_c   1.000
_cell.angle_alpha   90.00
_cell.angle_beta   90.00
_cell.angle_gamma   90.00
#
_symmetry.space_group_name_H-M   'P 1'
#
loop_
_entity.id
_entity.type
_entity.pdbx_description
1 polymer ?
#
loop_
_entity_poly.entity_id
_entity_poly.type
_entity_poly.pdbx_seq_one_letter_code
_entity_poly.pdbx_strand_id
1 'polypeptide(L)'
;MITGKDMYDVLSAMVPLYVAMMLGYGSVRWWGIFSAVQCSGINRFVAVFAVPLLSFSFISRNNPFKMDGKFILADSASKVIVLTLLACWAKLSRYGSLDWMITLFSLSTLPNTLVMGIPL
;
A
#
# COMPACT_ATOMS: atom_id res chain seq x y z
N MET A 1 16.56 -15.49 -14.38
CA MET A 1 17.35 -15.45 -13.13
C MET A 1 17.56 -13.99 -12.79
N ILE A 2 17.28 -13.57 -11.56
CA ILE A 2 17.45 -12.18 -11.12
C ILE A 2 18.94 -11.84 -11.21
N THR A 3 19.28 -10.83 -12.00
CA THR A 3 20.66 -10.38 -12.22
C THR A 3 21.07 -9.44 -11.08
N GLY A 4 22.37 -9.35 -10.76
CA GLY A 4 22.86 -8.40 -9.75
C GLY A 4 22.50 -6.94 -10.06
N LYS A 5 22.30 -6.61 -11.34
CA LYS A 5 21.78 -5.31 -11.78
C LYS A 5 20.33 -5.07 -11.34
N ASP A 6 19.46 -6.07 -11.46
CA ASP A 6 18.07 -5.99 -10.99
C ASP A 6 18.02 -5.75 -9.47
N MET A 7 18.94 -6.36 -8.72
CA MET A 7 19.07 -6.10 -7.28
C MET A 7 19.53 -4.66 -6.98
N TYR A 8 20.46 -4.11 -7.76
CA TYR A 8 20.91 -2.74 -7.61
C TYR A 8 19.79 -1.74 -7.90
N ASP A 9 19.01 -1.97 -8.96
CA ASP A 9 17.89 -1.10 -9.34
C ASP A 9 16.80 -1.09 -8.25
N VAL A 10 16.47 -2.26 -7.69
CA VAL A 10 15.54 -2.37 -6.56
C VAL A 10 16.08 -1.64 -5.33
N LEU A 11 17.36 -1.85 -4.98
CA LEU A 11 17.95 -1.25 -3.79
C LEU A 11 18.04 0.28 -3.93
N SER A 12 18.41 0.77 -5.11
CA SER A 12 18.49 2.20 -5.43
C SER A 12 17.12 2.88 -5.33
N ALA A 13 16.05 2.21 -5.76
CA ALA A 13 14.69 2.73 -5.60
C ALA A 13 14.21 2.76 -4.13
N MET A 14 14.64 1.80 -3.31
CA MET A 14 14.18 1.65 -1.93
C MET A 14 14.97 2.51 -0.93
N VAL A 15 16.27 2.70 -1.14
CA VAL A 15 17.15 3.43 -0.22
C VAL A 15 16.62 4.83 0.14
N PRO A 16 16.21 5.68 -0.81
CA PRO A 16 15.70 7.02 -0.50
C PRO A 16 14.48 6.98 0.44
N LEU A 17 13.58 6.01 0.25
CA LEU A 17 12.39 5.85 1.06
C LEU A 17 12.74 5.49 2.51
N TYR A 18 13.62 4.50 2.71
CA TYR A 18 14.03 4.07 4.04
C TYR A 18 14.88 5.12 4.77
N VAL A 19 15.74 5.83 4.05
CA VAL A 19 16.52 6.94 4.60
C VAL A 19 15.59 8.04 5.11
N ALA A 20 14.58 8.43 4.32
CA ALA A 20 13.60 9.43 4.73
C ALA A 20 12.81 8.99 5.99
N MET A 21 12.39 7.71 6.05
CA MET A 21 11.69 7.16 7.22
C MET A 21 12.58 7.17 8.47
N MET A 22 13.85 6.78 8.36
CA MET A 22 14.80 6.81 9.47
C MET A 22 15.06 8.22 9.98
N LEU A 23 15.22 9.20 9.07
CA LEU A 23 15.38 10.61 9.45
C LEU A 23 14.15 11.15 10.17
N GLY A 24 12.95 10.83 9.69
CA GLY A 24 11.70 11.19 10.37
C GLY A 24 11.63 10.61 11.78
N TYR A 25 12.00 9.33 11.94
CA TYR A 25 12.02 8.68 13.25
C TYR A 25 13.08 9.26 14.20
N GLY A 26 14.30 9.47 13.72
CA GLY A 26 15.39 10.05 14.49
C GLY A 26 15.09 11.49 14.94
N SER A 27 14.40 12.26 14.10
CA SER A 27 13.97 13.62 14.42
C SER A 27 13.01 13.68 15.61
N VAL A 28 12.09 12.73 15.72
CA VAL A 28 11.14 12.64 16.85
C VAL A 28 11.80 12.04 18.09
N ARG A 29 12.57 10.95 17.93
CA ARG A 29 13.07 10.16 19.07
C ARG A 29 14.34 10.72 19.71
N TRP A 30 15.29 11.22 18.91
CA TRP A 30 16.61 11.64 19.43
C TRP A 30 16.79 13.15 19.47
N TRP A 31 16.24 13.89 18.49
CA TRP A 31 16.37 15.35 18.45
C TRP A 31 15.20 16.11 19.06
N GLY A 32 14.06 15.46 19.31
CA GLY A 32 12.89 16.09 19.94
C GLY A 32 12.34 17.31 19.18
N ILE A 33 12.61 17.41 17.88
CA ILE A 33 12.26 18.58 17.05
C ILE A 33 10.74 18.67 16.84
N PHE A 34 10.03 17.53 16.89
CA PHE A 34 8.59 17.46 16.69
C PHE A 34 7.88 16.94 17.93
N SER A 35 6.90 17.70 18.41
CA SER A 35 5.96 17.26 19.46
C SER A 35 4.92 16.28 18.90
N ALA A 36 4.37 15.40 19.75
CA ALA A 36 3.31 14.44 19.37
C ALA A 36 2.10 15.13 18.70
N VAL A 37 1.78 16.36 19.12
CA VAL A 37 0.70 17.16 18.52
C VAL A 37 1.06 17.60 17.08
N GLN A 38 2.32 17.93 16.81
CA GLN A 38 2.79 18.29 15.48
C GLN A 38 2.84 17.07 14.56
N CYS A 39 3.30 15.90 15.03
CA CYS A 39 3.25 14.67 14.26
C CYS A 39 1.81 14.26 13.91
N SER A 40 0.87 14.41 14.84
CA SER A 40 -0.55 14.18 14.57
C SER A 40 -1.11 15.16 13.55
N GLY A 41 -0.72 16.45 13.63
CA GLY A 41 -1.06 17.47 12.65
C GLY A 41 -0.55 17.13 11.24
N ILE A 42 0.72 16.71 11.13
CA ILE A 42 1.33 16.26 9.87
C ILE A 42 0.59 15.04 9.33
N ASN A 43 0.31 14.03 10.17
CA ASN A 43 -0.40 12.83 9.72
C ASN A 43 -1.81 13.14 9.21
N ARG A 44 -2.52 14.06 9.89
CA ARG A 44 -3.84 14.54 9.44
C ARG A 44 -3.75 15.31 8.13
N PHE A 45 -2.74 16.16 7.96
CA PHE A 45 -2.50 16.86 6.69
C PHE A 45 -2.20 15.87 5.55
N VAL A 46 -1.35 14.87 5.79
CA VAL A 46 -1.03 13.84 4.81
C VAL A 46 -2.29 13.06 4.42
N ALA A 47 -3.09 12.61 5.40
CA ALA A 47 -4.30 11.86 5.15
C ALA A 47 -5.39 12.66 4.40
N VAL A 48 -5.56 13.95 4.72
CA VAL A 48 -6.64 14.77 4.16
C VAL A 48 -6.26 15.43 2.83
N PHE A 49 -5.00 15.82 2.65
CA PHE A 49 -4.57 16.59 1.47
C PHE A 49 -3.58 15.82 0.59
N ALA A 50 -2.48 15.33 1.15
CA ALA A 50 -1.41 14.74 0.35
C ALA A 50 -1.86 13.44 -0.33
N VAL A 51 -2.50 12.53 0.41
CA VAL A 51 -2.94 11.22 -0.12
C VAL A 51 -3.99 11.39 -1.22
N PRO A 52 -5.05 12.21 -1.07
CA PRO A 52 -6.01 12.43 -2.16
C PRO A 52 -5.40 13.13 -3.38
N LEU A 53 -4.54 14.14 -3.19
CA LEU A 53 -3.89 14.86 -4.30
C LEU A 53 -2.92 13.97 -5.07
N LEU A 54 -2.10 13.19 -4.36
CA LEU A 54 -1.24 12.19 -4.97
C LEU A 54 -2.08 11.20 -5.77
N SER A 55 -3.14 10.65 -5.16
CA SER A 55 -4.07 9.72 -5.83
C SER A 55 -4.65 10.33 -7.10
N PHE A 56 -5.11 11.58 -7.06
CA PHE A 56 -5.62 12.29 -8.23
C PHE A 56 -4.54 12.50 -9.31
N SER A 57 -3.33 12.92 -8.92
CA SER A 57 -2.22 13.11 -9.86
C SER A 57 -1.79 11.81 -10.52
N PHE A 58 -1.86 10.69 -9.79
CA PHE A 58 -1.61 9.35 -10.32
C PHE A 58 -2.72 8.92 -11.27
N ILE A 59 -3.99 9.00 -10.86
CA ILE A 59 -5.13 8.58 -11.68
C ILE A 59 -5.24 9.42 -12.97
N SER A 60 -5.01 10.74 -12.89
CA SER A 60 -5.10 11.64 -14.06
C SER A 60 -3.99 11.45 -15.08
N ARG A 61 -2.80 11.00 -14.64
CA ARG A 61 -1.67 10.67 -15.54
C ARG A 61 -1.68 9.22 -16.00
N ASN A 62 -2.45 8.36 -15.32
CA ASN A 62 -2.55 6.97 -15.68
C ASN A 62 -3.48 6.81 -16.88
N ASN A 63 -2.94 6.39 -18.02
CA ASN A 63 -3.73 6.15 -19.22
C ASN A 63 -4.27 4.70 -19.16
N PRO A 64 -5.57 4.49 -18.91
CA PRO A 64 -6.15 3.16 -18.71
C PRO A 64 -5.99 2.23 -19.93
N PHE A 65 -5.69 2.79 -21.12
CA PHE A 65 -5.49 2.02 -22.35
C PHE A 65 -4.07 1.49 -22.54
N LYS A 66 -3.09 1.94 -21.76
CA LYS A 66 -1.70 1.44 -21.78
C LYS A 66 -1.34 0.59 -20.56
N MET A 67 -2.27 0.40 -19.62
CA MET A 67 -2.03 -0.46 -18.46
C MET A 67 -1.97 -1.92 -18.87
N ASP A 68 -1.09 -2.70 -18.24
CA ASP A 68 -1.01 -4.14 -18.41
C ASP A 68 -2.31 -4.81 -17.94
N GLY A 69 -3.24 -5.03 -18.87
CA GLY A 69 -4.54 -5.66 -18.57
C GLY A 69 -4.38 -7.04 -17.91
N LYS A 70 -3.28 -7.76 -18.19
CA LYS A 70 -2.93 -9.02 -17.52
C LYS A 70 -2.66 -8.84 -16.02
N PHE A 71 -2.03 -7.73 -15.64
CA PHE A 71 -1.72 -7.43 -14.24
C PHE A 71 -2.98 -7.03 -13.47
N ILE A 72 -3.86 -6.23 -14.09
CA ILE A 72 -5.18 -5.88 -13.52
C ILE A 72 -6.04 -7.13 -13.34
N LEU A 73 -6.03 -8.03 -14.32
CA LEU A 73 -6.82 -9.26 -14.30
C LEU A 73 -6.27 -10.24 -13.26
N ALA A 74 -4.94 -10.33 -13.12
CA ALA A 74 -4.29 -11.15 -12.10
C ALA A 74 -4.60 -10.65 -10.67
N ASP A 75 -4.58 -9.34 -10.42
CA ASP A 75 -4.98 -8.78 -9.13
C ASP A 75 -6.48 -8.97 -8.85
N SER A 76 -7.33 -8.71 -9.84
CA SER A 76 -8.77 -8.90 -9.66
C SER A 76 -9.10 -10.36 -9.35
N ALA A 77 -8.44 -11.31 -10.03
CA ALA A 77 -8.57 -12.73 -9.77
C ALA A 77 -8.05 -13.11 -8.37
N SER A 78 -6.89 -12.59 -7.94
CA SER A 78 -6.33 -12.89 -6.62
C SER A 78 -7.26 -12.40 -5.49
N LYS A 79 -7.84 -11.20 -5.62
CA LYS A 79 -8.82 -10.67 -4.68
C LYS A 79 -10.09 -11.51 -4.62
N VAL A 80 -10.60 -11.96 -5.76
CA VAL A 80 -11.77 -12.85 -5.81
C VAL A 80 -11.47 -14.19 -5.12
N ILE A 81 -10.28 -14.76 -5.34
CA ILE A 81 -9.85 -16.00 -4.69
C ILE A 81 -9.75 -15.80 -3.17
N VAL A 82 -9.09 -14.74 -2.70
CA VAL A 82 -8.97 -14.46 -1.26
C VAL A 82 -10.35 -14.24 -0.64
N LEU A 83 -11.25 -13.50 -1.30
CA LEU A 83 -12.61 -13.25 -0.82
C LEU A 83 -13.43 -14.55 -0.74
N THR A 84 -13.35 -15.41 -1.76
CA THR A 84 -14.08 -16.70 -1.76
C THR A 84 -13.56 -17.64 -0.68
N LEU A 85 -12.25 -17.70 -0.46
CA LEU A 85 -11.64 -18.48 0.63
C LEU A 85 -12.08 -17.97 2.00
N LEU A 86 -12.03 -16.65 2.22
CA LEU A 86 -12.46 -16.04 3.49
C LEU A 86 -13.98 -16.20 3.71
N ALA A 87 -14.79 -16.11 2.65
CA ALA A 87 -16.23 -16.34 2.73
C ALA A 87 -16.57 -17.82 3.03
N CYS A 88 -15.82 -18.75 2.42
CA CYS A 88 -15.91 -20.18 2.70
C CYS A 88 -15.54 -20.46 4.17
N TRP A 89 -14.43 -19.89 4.65
CA TRP A 89 -14.01 -20.01 6.04
C TRP A 89 -15.03 -19.41 7.02
N ALA A 90 -15.58 -18.22 6.72
CA ALA A 90 -16.62 -17.59 7.53
C ALA A 90 -17.91 -18.41 7.60
N LYS A 91 -18.24 -19.18 6.54
CA LYS A 91 -19.44 -20.03 6.47
C LYS A 91 -19.25 -21.42 7.11
N LEU A 92 -18.05 -22.03 7.00
CA LEU A 92 -17.80 -23.40 7.48
C LEU A 92 -17.16 -23.46 8.87
N SER A 93 -16.55 -22.38 9.37
CA SER A 93 -15.85 -22.38 10.65
C SER A 93 -16.78 -21.99 11.81
N ARG A 94 -16.71 -22.71 12.93
CA ARG A 94 -17.38 -22.33 14.20
C ARG A 94 -16.92 -20.99 14.77
N TYR A 95 -15.76 -20.50 14.35
CA TYR A 95 -15.18 -19.21 14.78
C TYR A 95 -15.23 -18.14 13.69
N GLY A 96 -15.87 -18.43 12.55
CA GLY A 96 -16.00 -17.48 11.45
C GLY A 96 -17.02 -16.38 11.77
N SER A 97 -16.61 -15.11 11.69
CA SER A 97 -17.52 -13.96 11.69
C SER A 97 -17.34 -13.12 10.44
N LEU A 98 -18.39 -12.43 10.02
CA LEU A 98 -18.33 -11.48 8.90
C LEU A 98 -17.34 -10.34 9.18
N ASP A 99 -17.22 -9.92 10.44
CA ASP A 99 -16.26 -8.88 10.84
C ASP A 99 -14.80 -9.34 10.69
N TRP A 100 -14.50 -10.60 11.04
CA TRP A 100 -13.18 -11.20 10.81
C TRP A 100 -12.89 -11.37 9.32
N MET A 101 -13.90 -11.69 8.51
CA MET A 101 -13.78 -11.75 7.05
C MET A 101 -13.42 -10.37 6.46
N ILE A 102 -14.14 -9.33 6.87
CA ILE A 102 -13.93 -7.95 6.38
C ILE A 102 -12.55 -7.43 6.79
N THR A 103 -12.14 -7.65 8.04
CA THR A 103 -10.83 -7.21 8.54
C THR A 103 -9.67 -7.92 7.85
N LEU A 104 -9.73 -9.25 7.69
CA LEU A 104 -8.69 -10.01 6.98
C LEU A 104 -8.63 -9.65 5.49
N PHE A 105 -9.79 -9.45 4.86
CA PHE A 105 -9.85 -9.02 3.47
C PHE A 105 -9.25 -7.62 3.30
N SER A 106 -9.63 -6.66 4.15
CA SER A 106 -9.06 -5.30 4.15
C SER A 106 -7.55 -5.33 4.37
N LEU A 107 -7.05 -6.11 5.34
CA LEU A 107 -5.61 -6.27 5.60
C LEU A 107 -4.85 -6.82 4.39
N SER A 108 -5.43 -7.80 3.69
CA SER A 108 -4.82 -8.39 2.49
C SER A 108 -4.84 -7.47 1.25
N THR A 109 -5.76 -6.50 1.21
CA THR A 109 -5.97 -5.62 0.06
C THR A 109 -5.41 -4.21 0.26
N LEU A 110 -5.12 -3.81 1.50
CA LEU A 110 -4.52 -2.53 1.91
C LEU A 110 -3.24 -2.14 1.15
N PRO A 111 -2.30 -3.06 0.82
CA PRO A 111 -1.09 -2.69 0.09
C PRO A 111 -1.28 -2.53 -1.43
N ASN A 112 -2.34 -3.14 -1.99
CA ASN A 112 -2.37 -3.42 -3.42
C ASN A 112 -3.02 -2.30 -4.25
N THR A 113 -3.97 -1.53 -3.74
CA THR A 113 -4.70 -0.53 -4.56
C THR A 113 -3.89 0.69 -4.99
N LEU A 114 -2.81 1.05 -4.30
CA LEU A 114 -2.05 2.26 -4.59
C LEU A 114 -0.82 1.99 -5.48
N VAL A 115 -0.27 0.78 -5.44
CA VAL A 115 0.92 0.38 -6.22
C VAL A 115 0.54 -0.20 -7.58
N MET A 116 -0.67 -0.76 -7.73
CA MET A 116 -1.09 -1.43 -8.96
C MET A 116 -1.45 -0.51 -10.14
N GLY A 117 -1.39 0.80 -9.93
CA GLY A 117 -1.60 1.79 -10.97
C GLY A 117 -0.31 2.22 -11.67
N ILE A 118 0.85 1.77 -11.22
CA ILE A 118 2.14 2.24 -11.74
C ILE A 118 2.52 1.35 -12.92
N PRO A 119 2.48 1.84 -14.17
CA PRO A 119 3.21 1.17 -15.25
C PRO A 119 4.69 1.17 -14.86
N LEU A 120 5.25 -0.01 -14.65
CA LEU A 120 6.71 -0.20 -14.63
C LEU A 120 7.25 -0.08 -16.06
#